data_AF-A0A2T4DBD8-F1
#
_entry.id   AF-A0A2T4DBD8-F1
#
_cell.length_a   1.000
_cell.length_b   1.000
_cell.length_c   1.000
_cell.angle_alpha   90.00
_cell.angle_beta   90.00
_cell.angle_gamma   90.00
#
_symmetry.space_group_name_H-M   'P 1'
#
loop_
_entity.id
_entity.type
_entity.pdbx_description
1 polymer ?
#
loop_
_entity_poly.entity_id
_entity_poly.type
_entity_poly.pdbx_seq_one_letter_code
_entity_poly.pdbx_strand_id
1 'polypeptide(L)'
;MSRSFKETRLTCADSGFFDLFSFPLLEGNPSEQLKAPNTIVLSRKMANKYFENESALNKSLILNGAETYKITGFFEDMPENSHLQFDFLLSMSTILDHANNNSWTSNNFYTYYELRDDANLENVINKINQKSDAELAIVLNIMMNGKTLEEFKAEGGTMDFFMQPLEDVYLKSDFTVDIGRMGNRNYVILFGLIAVFIIILASINFMNLSTARSANRGKEVGVRKVLGSYRSNLVGQFLTESILLSVFSFLVGLFLVVLLLPYFNELTGKQLVLPLSNPV
;
A
#
# COMPACT_ATOMS: atom_id res chain seq x y z
N MET A 1 -29.08 25.73 -1.60
CA MET A 1 -27.78 26.18 -2.14
C MET A 1 -27.05 24.96 -2.66
N SER A 2 -26.63 24.93 -3.93
CA SER A 2 -25.76 23.87 -4.45
C SER A 2 -24.35 24.08 -3.89
N ARG A 3 -23.87 23.16 -3.05
CA ARG A 3 -22.47 23.13 -2.61
C ARG A 3 -21.62 22.47 -3.69
N SER A 4 -20.47 23.04 -4.01
CA SER A 4 -19.52 22.47 -4.97
C SER A 4 -18.19 22.26 -4.27
N PHE A 5 -17.54 21.13 -4.56
CA PHE A 5 -16.27 20.75 -3.98
C PHE A 5 -15.33 20.27 -5.09
N LYS A 6 -14.04 20.52 -4.92
CA LYS A 6 -13.00 19.94 -5.76
C LYS A 6 -12.54 18.63 -5.14
N GLU A 7 -12.71 17.54 -5.86
CA GLU A 7 -12.27 16.20 -5.47
C GLU A 7 -11.25 15.68 -6.48
N THR A 8 -10.25 14.95 -6.00
CA THR A 8 -9.15 14.45 -6.84
C THR A 8 -9.00 12.93 -6.81
N ARG A 9 -9.78 12.25 -5.97
CA ARG A 9 -9.71 10.80 -5.73
C ARG A 9 -10.90 10.06 -6.34
N LEU A 10 -11.11 10.27 -7.65
CA LEU A 10 -12.15 9.59 -8.41
C LEU A 10 -11.52 8.55 -9.32
N THR A 11 -12.12 7.36 -9.39
CA THR A 11 -11.74 6.32 -10.34
C THR A 11 -12.99 5.58 -10.84
N CYS A 12 -12.84 4.78 -11.89
CA CYS A 12 -13.89 3.90 -12.38
C CYS A 12 -13.47 2.44 -12.27
N ALA A 13 -14.43 1.55 -12.09
CA ALA A 13 -14.22 0.11 -12.12
C ALA A 13 -15.44 -0.61 -12.70
N ASP A 14 -15.21 -1.83 -13.19
CA ASP A 14 -16.25 -2.74 -13.63
C ASP A 14 -17.04 -3.32 -12.44
N SER A 15 -18.07 -4.12 -12.75
CA SER A 15 -18.93 -4.73 -11.74
C SER A 15 -18.26 -5.80 -10.87
N GLY A 16 -17.09 -6.33 -11.29
CA GLY A 16 -16.35 -7.35 -10.55
C GLY A 16 -15.46 -6.80 -9.43
N PHE A 17 -15.38 -5.47 -9.27
CA PHE A 17 -14.50 -4.84 -8.30
C PHE A 17 -14.68 -5.37 -6.86
N PHE A 18 -15.91 -5.45 -6.38
CA PHE A 18 -16.21 -5.92 -5.02
C PHE A 18 -16.19 -7.44 -4.86
N ASP A 19 -16.12 -8.18 -5.98
CA ASP A 19 -15.90 -9.63 -5.96
C ASP A 19 -14.41 -9.96 -5.78
N LEU A 20 -13.53 -9.15 -6.39
CA LEU A 20 -12.08 -9.33 -6.33
C LEU A 20 -11.45 -8.70 -5.08
N PHE A 21 -11.88 -7.49 -4.71
CA PHE A 21 -11.31 -6.77 -3.57
C PHE A 21 -12.24 -6.83 -2.35
N SER A 22 -11.69 -7.20 -1.21
CA SER A 22 -12.42 -7.35 0.06
C SER A 22 -12.73 -6.03 0.77
N PHE A 23 -12.98 -4.94 0.04
CA PHE A 23 -13.37 -3.66 0.66
C PHE A 23 -14.80 -3.76 1.20
N PRO A 24 -15.03 -3.55 2.51
CA PRO A 24 -16.37 -3.70 3.09
C PRO A 24 -17.36 -2.70 2.49
N LEU A 25 -18.45 -3.21 1.92
CA LEU A 25 -19.61 -2.38 1.57
C LEU A 25 -20.45 -2.18 2.85
N LEU A 26 -20.67 -0.92 3.20
CA LEU A 26 -21.43 -0.50 4.39
C LEU A 26 -22.92 -0.40 4.13
N GLU A 27 -23.29 0.11 2.94
CA GLU A 27 -24.68 0.19 2.49
C GLU A 27 -24.76 -0.04 0.98
N GLY A 28 -25.93 -0.51 0.54
CA GLY A 28 -26.18 -0.90 -0.85
C GLY A 28 -26.20 -2.41 -1.03
N ASN A 29 -26.67 -2.87 -2.19
CA ASN A 29 -26.63 -4.29 -2.54
C ASN A 29 -25.32 -4.58 -3.27
N PRO A 30 -24.41 -5.43 -2.74
CA PRO A 30 -23.15 -5.77 -3.39
C PRO A 30 -23.32 -6.27 -4.83
N SER A 31 -24.34 -7.08 -5.07
CA SER A 31 -24.60 -7.67 -6.39
C SER A 31 -25.08 -6.68 -7.45
N GLU A 32 -25.43 -5.45 -7.08
CA GLU A 32 -25.93 -4.41 -8.01
C GLU A 32 -24.94 -3.25 -8.20
N GLN A 33 -23.81 -3.26 -7.48
CA GLN A 33 -22.84 -2.17 -7.57
C GLN A 33 -22.18 -2.11 -8.94
N LEU A 34 -22.03 -0.90 -9.47
CA LEU A 34 -21.30 -0.60 -10.72
C LEU A 34 -21.83 -1.26 -12.00
N LYS A 35 -22.97 -1.96 -11.97
CA LYS A 35 -23.58 -2.60 -13.16
C LYS A 35 -24.29 -1.63 -14.10
N ALA A 36 -24.91 -0.59 -13.54
CA ALA A 36 -25.67 0.39 -14.30
C ALA A 36 -24.81 1.64 -14.62
N PRO A 37 -25.00 2.26 -15.80
CA PRO A 37 -24.30 3.49 -16.15
C PRO A 37 -24.74 4.63 -15.24
N ASN A 38 -23.90 5.66 -15.14
CA ASN A 38 -24.15 6.86 -14.32
C ASN A 38 -24.44 6.51 -12.86
N THR A 39 -23.78 5.48 -12.33
CA THR A 39 -23.82 5.13 -10.90
C THR A 39 -22.47 5.36 -10.24
N ILE A 40 -22.52 5.65 -8.94
CA ILE A 40 -21.34 5.93 -8.12
C ILE A 40 -21.49 5.28 -6.74
N VAL A 41 -20.36 4.84 -6.19
CA VAL A 41 -20.21 4.33 -4.83
C VAL A 41 -19.20 5.22 -4.11
N LEU A 42 -19.47 5.61 -2.87
CA LEU A 42 -18.66 6.59 -2.13
C LEU A 42 -18.00 5.97 -0.90
N SER A 43 -16.84 6.48 -0.50
CA SER A 43 -16.28 6.17 0.82
C SER A 43 -17.17 6.75 1.92
N ARG A 44 -17.14 6.14 3.12
CA ARG A 44 -17.85 6.63 4.32
C ARG A 44 -17.55 8.12 4.57
N LYS A 45 -16.28 8.50 4.47
CA LYS A 45 -15.82 9.89 4.63
C LYS A 45 -16.51 10.84 3.65
N MET A 46 -16.64 10.45 2.39
CA MET A 46 -17.31 11.28 1.38
C MET A 46 -18.82 11.32 1.57
N ALA A 47 -19.45 10.20 1.92
CA ALA A 47 -20.88 10.17 2.25
C ALA A 47 -21.19 11.20 3.36
N ASN A 48 -20.40 11.19 4.43
CA ASN A 48 -20.58 12.13 5.56
C ASN A 48 -20.28 13.57 5.18
N LYS A 49 -19.25 13.83 4.37
CA LYS A 49 -18.89 15.18 3.90
C LYS A 49 -20.02 15.83 3.09
N TYR A 50 -20.66 15.05 2.21
CA TYR A 50 -21.67 15.58 1.29
C TYR A 50 -23.08 15.60 1.87
N PHE A 51 -23.40 14.69 2.78
CA PHE A 51 -24.77 14.49 3.27
C PHE A 51 -24.93 14.59 4.80
N GLU A 52 -23.89 15.00 5.54
CA GLU A 52 -23.98 15.35 6.98
C GLU A 52 -24.63 14.23 7.86
N ASN A 53 -24.35 12.96 7.54
CA ASN A 53 -24.93 11.74 8.16
C ASN A 53 -26.42 11.48 7.83
N GLU A 54 -27.01 12.16 6.85
CA GLU A 54 -28.28 11.74 6.28
C GLU A 54 -28.12 10.55 5.33
N SER A 55 -29.18 9.75 5.17
CA SER A 55 -29.20 8.70 4.15
C SER A 55 -28.97 9.32 2.77
N ALA A 56 -27.87 8.91 2.13
CA ALA A 56 -27.43 9.39 0.83
C ALA A 56 -27.71 8.39 -0.29
N LEU A 57 -28.16 7.18 0.05
CA LEU A 57 -28.49 6.14 -0.90
C LEU A 57 -29.61 6.61 -1.84
N ASN A 58 -29.47 6.33 -3.14
CA ASN A 58 -30.37 6.78 -4.20
C ASN A 58 -30.43 8.30 -4.45
N LYS A 59 -29.72 9.14 -3.69
CA LYS A 59 -29.49 10.54 -4.05
C LYS A 59 -28.50 10.62 -5.22
N SER A 60 -28.31 11.82 -5.77
CA SER A 60 -27.43 12.04 -6.92
C SER A 60 -26.37 13.10 -6.65
N LEU A 61 -25.23 12.96 -7.31
CA LEU A 61 -24.17 13.97 -7.41
C LEU A 61 -24.04 14.44 -8.85
N ILE A 62 -23.72 15.71 -9.03
CA ILE A 62 -23.40 16.27 -10.35
C ILE A 62 -21.88 16.41 -10.44
N LEU A 63 -21.27 15.65 -11.34
CA LEU A 63 -19.84 15.68 -11.59
C LEU A 63 -19.55 16.66 -12.74
N ASN A 64 -18.54 17.51 -12.53
CA ASN A 64 -18.10 18.54 -13.48
C ASN A 64 -19.21 19.45 -14.03
N GLY A 65 -20.31 19.61 -13.28
CA GLY A 65 -21.45 20.44 -13.66
C GLY A 65 -22.30 19.90 -14.83
N ALA A 66 -22.03 18.68 -15.30
CA ALA A 66 -22.66 18.13 -16.50
C ALA A 66 -23.32 16.78 -16.23
N GLU A 67 -22.59 15.84 -15.64
CA GLU A 67 -23.04 14.45 -15.54
C GLU A 67 -23.65 14.17 -14.18
N THR A 68 -24.85 13.59 -14.17
CA THR A 68 -25.54 13.20 -12.93
C THR A 68 -25.26 11.74 -12.65
N TYR A 69 -24.73 11.44 -11.46
CA TYR A 69 -24.48 10.08 -10.99
C TYR A 69 -25.38 9.75 -9.81
N LYS A 70 -26.04 8.59 -9.87
CA LYS A 70 -26.85 8.06 -8.76
C LYS A 70 -25.97 7.30 -7.76
N ILE A 71 -26.11 7.61 -6.48
CA ILE A 71 -25.41 6.92 -5.41
C ILE A 71 -26.08 5.57 -5.15
N THR A 72 -25.30 4.49 -5.25
CA THR A 72 -25.80 3.10 -5.16
C THR A 72 -25.24 2.31 -3.96
N GLY A 73 -24.25 2.86 -3.27
CA GLY A 73 -23.72 2.29 -2.05
C GLY A 73 -22.62 3.13 -1.41
N PHE A 74 -22.18 2.67 -0.25
CA PHE A 74 -21.06 3.23 0.50
C PHE A 74 -20.09 2.12 0.90
N PHE A 75 -18.79 2.36 0.76
CA PHE A 75 -17.74 1.44 1.21
C PHE A 75 -16.95 2.06 2.37
N GLU A 76 -16.28 1.22 3.17
CA GLU A 76 -15.38 1.66 4.24
C GLU A 76 -14.24 2.53 3.68
N ASP A 77 -13.77 3.50 4.47
CA ASP A 77 -12.63 4.31 4.03
C ASP A 77 -11.41 3.42 3.71
N MET A 78 -10.76 3.70 2.57
CA MET A 78 -9.61 2.92 2.11
C MET A 78 -8.51 2.95 3.18
N PRO A 79 -7.99 1.77 3.61
CA PRO A 79 -6.88 1.72 4.55
C PRO A 79 -5.67 2.51 4.03
N GLU A 80 -4.93 3.15 4.92
CA GLU A 80 -3.74 3.94 4.54
C GLU A 80 -2.64 3.10 3.86
N ASN A 81 -2.60 1.81 4.18
CA ASN A 81 -1.69 0.81 3.62
C ASN A 81 -2.22 0.10 2.37
N SER A 82 -3.35 0.54 1.80
CA SER A 82 -3.81 0.06 0.49
C SER A 82 -3.04 0.74 -0.64
N HIS A 83 -2.67 -0.02 -1.67
CA HIS A 83 -2.13 0.56 -2.90
C HIS A 83 -3.18 1.40 -3.62
N LEU A 84 -4.46 0.99 -3.56
CA LEU A 84 -5.59 1.74 -4.09
C LEU A 84 -5.98 2.88 -3.14
N GLN A 85 -6.11 4.08 -3.70
CA GLN A 85 -6.49 5.27 -2.94
C GLN A 85 -7.50 6.11 -3.72
N PHE A 86 -8.77 5.73 -3.64
CA PHE A 86 -9.89 6.50 -4.17
C PHE A 86 -10.94 6.75 -3.09
N ASP A 87 -11.85 7.69 -3.35
CA ASP A 87 -12.97 8.09 -2.49
C ASP A 87 -14.31 7.98 -3.23
N PHE A 88 -14.27 7.99 -4.56
CA PHE A 88 -15.41 7.88 -5.46
C PHE A 88 -15.11 6.78 -6.47
N LEU A 89 -16.00 5.79 -6.56
CA LEU A 89 -15.92 4.69 -7.50
C LEU A 89 -17.09 4.76 -8.47
N LEU A 90 -16.81 5.15 -9.72
CA LEU A 90 -17.80 5.30 -10.77
C LEU A 90 -17.97 4.00 -11.55
N SER A 91 -19.18 3.70 -12.01
CA SER A 91 -19.38 2.58 -12.93
C SER A 91 -18.66 2.83 -14.23
N MET A 92 -17.77 1.90 -14.59
CA MET A 92 -17.08 1.89 -15.88
C MET A 92 -18.06 1.74 -17.06
N SER A 93 -19.27 1.20 -16.83
CA SER A 93 -20.34 1.20 -17.83
C SER A 93 -20.85 2.62 -18.17
N THR A 94 -20.42 3.66 -17.46
CA THR A 94 -20.73 5.04 -17.86
C THR A 94 -19.88 5.47 -19.07
N ILE A 95 -18.69 4.91 -19.21
CA ILE A 95 -17.74 5.22 -20.30
C ILE A 95 -17.70 4.10 -21.35
N LEU A 96 -18.86 3.47 -21.62
CA LEU A 96 -19.02 2.27 -22.47
C LEU A 96 -18.26 2.32 -23.80
N ASP A 97 -18.22 3.47 -24.48
CA ASP A 97 -17.49 3.60 -25.76
C ASP A 97 -15.99 3.35 -25.63
N HIS A 98 -15.41 3.66 -24.47
CA HIS A 98 -14.00 3.40 -24.15
C HIS A 98 -13.82 2.04 -23.45
N ALA A 99 -14.77 1.62 -22.62
CA ALA A 99 -14.69 0.41 -21.81
C ALA A 99 -14.99 -0.89 -22.59
N ASN A 100 -15.80 -0.85 -23.63
CA ASN A 100 -16.16 -2.03 -24.44
C ASN A 100 -15.26 -2.24 -25.66
N ASN A 101 -14.05 -1.69 -25.65
CA ASN A 101 -13.08 -1.98 -26.69
C ASN A 101 -12.44 -3.35 -26.44
N ASN A 102 -12.96 -4.38 -27.09
CA ASN A 102 -12.46 -5.76 -27.00
C ASN A 102 -11.13 -5.99 -27.76
N SER A 103 -10.46 -4.91 -28.18
CA SER A 103 -9.14 -4.99 -28.82
C SER A 103 -8.06 -5.32 -27.80
N TRP A 104 -7.28 -6.36 -28.06
CA TRP A 104 -6.05 -6.67 -27.35
C TRP A 104 -4.94 -5.65 -27.61
N THR A 105 -5.13 -4.72 -28.56
CA THR A 105 -4.28 -3.53 -28.69
C THR A 105 -4.75 -2.34 -27.83
N SER A 106 -5.76 -2.52 -26.96
CA SER A 106 -6.18 -1.50 -26.01
C SER A 106 -5.47 -1.68 -24.66
N ASN A 107 -4.83 -0.61 -24.18
CA ASN A 107 -4.05 -0.58 -22.94
C ASN A 107 -4.47 0.59 -22.02
N ASN A 108 -5.74 0.98 -22.09
CA ASN A 108 -6.27 2.18 -21.43
C ASN A 108 -6.63 1.98 -19.95
N PHE A 109 -6.60 0.73 -19.46
CA PHE A 109 -7.06 0.37 -18.12
C PHE A 109 -6.07 -0.55 -17.42
N TYR A 110 -6.01 -0.39 -16.10
CA TYR A 110 -5.33 -1.34 -15.21
C TYR A 110 -6.26 -2.51 -14.95
N THR A 111 -5.82 -3.72 -15.30
CA THR A 111 -6.63 -4.92 -15.18
C THR A 111 -6.14 -5.77 -14.02
N TYR A 112 -7.03 -6.01 -13.07
CA TYR A 112 -6.80 -6.93 -11.96
C TYR A 112 -7.57 -8.22 -12.19
N TYR A 113 -6.94 -9.35 -11.91
CA TYR A 113 -7.58 -10.66 -11.98
C TYR A 113 -6.87 -11.62 -11.04
N GLU A 114 -7.61 -12.63 -10.60
CA GLU A 114 -7.08 -13.75 -9.85
C GLU A 114 -6.76 -14.89 -10.82
N LEU A 115 -5.54 -15.42 -10.74
CA LEU A 115 -5.19 -16.64 -11.45
C LEU A 115 -5.73 -17.84 -10.71
N ARG A 116 -6.20 -18.84 -11.46
CA ARG A 116 -6.52 -20.16 -10.89
C ARG A 116 -5.28 -20.78 -10.25
N ASP A 117 -5.48 -21.58 -9.21
CA ASP A 117 -4.40 -22.29 -8.51
C ASP A 117 -3.51 -23.15 -9.43
N ASP A 118 -4.06 -23.65 -10.53
CA ASP A 118 -3.37 -24.48 -11.52
C ASP A 118 -2.81 -23.72 -12.72
N ALA A 119 -2.92 -22.39 -12.74
CA ALA A 119 -2.46 -21.56 -13.84
C ALA A 119 -0.93 -21.42 -13.81
N ASN A 120 -0.31 -21.57 -14.99
CA ASN A 120 1.09 -21.22 -15.20
C ASN A 120 1.18 -19.79 -15.75
N LEU A 121 1.80 -18.88 -14.98
CA LEU A 121 1.89 -17.45 -15.29
C LEU A 121 2.51 -17.19 -16.68
N GLU A 122 3.62 -17.86 -16.99
CA GLU A 122 4.33 -17.69 -18.28
C GLU A 122 3.43 -18.07 -19.46
N ASN A 123 2.70 -19.18 -19.35
CA ASN A 123 1.74 -19.60 -20.37
C ASN A 123 0.59 -18.60 -20.55
N VAL A 124 0.12 -17.96 -19.48
CA VAL A 124 -0.93 -16.93 -19.57
C VAL A 124 -0.40 -15.69 -20.30
N ILE A 125 0.78 -15.19 -19.91
CA ILE A 125 1.44 -14.04 -20.56
C ILE A 125 1.64 -14.33 -22.05
N ASN A 126 2.19 -15.50 -22.39
CA ASN A 126 2.44 -15.89 -23.78
C ASN A 126 1.14 -15.93 -24.60
N LYS A 127 0.04 -16.44 -24.05
CA LYS A 127 -1.25 -16.48 -24.75
C LYS A 127 -1.84 -15.09 -24.98
N ILE A 128 -1.70 -14.18 -24.01
CA ILE A 128 -2.16 -12.78 -24.15
C ILE A 128 -1.33 -12.06 -25.20
N ASN A 129 -0.01 -12.16 -25.14
CA ASN A 129 0.87 -11.50 -26.11
C ASN A 129 0.71 -12.05 -27.52
N GLN A 130 0.43 -13.35 -27.68
CA GLN A 130 0.07 -13.92 -28.99
C GLN A 130 -1.21 -13.31 -29.57
N LYS A 131 -2.23 -13.07 -28.74
CA LYS A 131 -3.46 -12.40 -29.19
C LYS A 131 -3.22 -10.93 -29.53
N SER A 132 -2.48 -10.22 -28.68
CA SER A 132 -2.07 -8.84 -28.92
C SER A 132 -1.30 -8.70 -30.23
N ASP A 133 -0.28 -9.54 -30.46
CA ASP A 133 0.53 -9.55 -31.69
C ASP A 133 -0.32 -9.79 -32.95
N ALA A 134 -1.28 -10.72 -32.88
CA ALA A 134 -2.17 -11.02 -34.00
C ALA A 134 -3.06 -9.82 -34.38
N GLU A 135 -3.62 -9.13 -33.39
CA GLU A 135 -4.43 -7.94 -33.64
C GLU A 135 -3.58 -6.72 -34.03
N LEU A 136 -2.41 -6.57 -33.42
CA LEU A 136 -1.45 -5.53 -33.77
C LEU A 136 -1.01 -5.66 -35.23
N ALA A 137 -0.76 -6.87 -35.74
CA ALA A 137 -0.44 -7.09 -37.15
C ALA A 137 -1.55 -6.57 -38.08
N ILE A 138 -2.82 -6.76 -37.72
CA ILE A 138 -3.96 -6.24 -38.49
C ILE A 138 -3.97 -4.70 -38.43
N VAL A 139 -3.80 -4.13 -37.23
CA VAL A 139 -3.77 -2.67 -37.03
C VAL A 139 -2.64 -2.03 -37.82
N LEU A 140 -1.42 -2.58 -37.77
CA LEU A 140 -0.27 -2.10 -38.52
C LEU A 140 -0.52 -2.15 -40.02
N ASN A 141 -1.10 -3.24 -40.51
CA ASN A 141 -1.41 -3.37 -41.93
C ASN A 141 -2.39 -2.29 -42.42
N ILE A 142 -3.47 -2.04 -41.66
CA ILE A 142 -4.52 -1.08 -42.01
C ILE A 142 -4.07 0.37 -41.78
N MET A 143 -3.47 0.66 -40.62
CA MET A 143 -3.20 2.02 -40.15
C MET A 143 -1.80 2.51 -40.54
N MET A 144 -0.87 1.62 -40.86
CA MET A 144 0.52 1.94 -41.22
C MET A 144 0.89 1.43 -42.61
N ASN A 145 -0.03 1.55 -43.57
CA ASN A 145 0.22 1.34 -45.01
C ASN A 145 0.87 -0.02 -45.35
N GLY A 146 0.33 -1.09 -44.79
CA GLY A 146 0.79 -2.46 -45.06
C GLY A 146 1.96 -2.95 -44.21
N LYS A 147 2.42 -2.15 -43.23
CA LYS A 147 3.53 -2.51 -42.35
C LYS A 147 3.28 -3.84 -41.62
N THR A 148 4.31 -4.69 -41.60
CA THR A 148 4.28 -5.98 -40.91
C THR A 148 4.70 -5.84 -39.44
N LEU A 149 4.31 -6.82 -38.62
CA LEU A 149 4.75 -6.90 -37.22
C LEU A 149 6.27 -7.03 -37.09
N GLU A 150 6.91 -7.76 -38.00
CA GLU A 150 8.37 -7.94 -38.01
C GLU A 150 9.10 -6.61 -38.26
N GLU A 151 8.65 -5.82 -39.23
CA GLU A 151 9.19 -4.48 -39.50
C GLU A 151 8.98 -3.54 -38.30
N PHE A 152 7.80 -3.58 -37.67
CA PHE A 152 7.52 -2.81 -36.46
C PHE A 152 8.47 -3.14 -35.31
N LYS A 153 8.69 -4.43 -35.03
CA LYS A 153 9.62 -4.88 -33.99
C LYS A 153 11.07 -4.58 -34.35
N ALA A 154 11.47 -4.70 -35.63
CA ALA A 154 12.82 -4.38 -36.09
C ALA A 154 13.18 -2.89 -35.95
N GLU A 155 12.19 -2.00 -36.02
CA GLU A 155 12.35 -0.57 -35.75
C GLU A 155 12.32 -0.22 -34.24
N GLY A 156 12.18 -1.22 -33.37
CA GLY A 156 12.14 -1.05 -31.91
C GLY A 156 10.74 -0.84 -31.33
N GLY A 157 9.69 -1.03 -32.12
CA GLY A 157 8.31 -1.00 -31.63
C GLY A 157 8.01 -2.23 -30.76
N THR A 158 7.40 -2.01 -29.59
CA THR A 158 6.99 -3.09 -28.68
C THR A 158 5.58 -2.86 -28.18
N MET A 159 4.85 -3.95 -27.93
CA MET A 159 3.52 -3.94 -27.35
C MET A 159 3.29 -5.24 -26.57
N ASP A 160 4.05 -5.40 -25.50
CA ASP A 160 3.99 -6.56 -24.65
C ASP A 160 3.19 -6.26 -23.39
N PHE A 161 2.25 -7.14 -23.07
CA PHE A 161 1.61 -7.17 -21.77
C PHE A 161 2.53 -7.91 -20.79
N PHE A 162 2.71 -7.30 -19.64
CA PHE A 162 3.41 -7.86 -18.49
C PHE A 162 2.45 -7.97 -17.33
N MET A 163 2.77 -8.87 -16.39
CA MET A 163 1.98 -9.12 -15.20
C MET A 163 2.85 -8.92 -13.98
N GLN A 164 2.29 -8.30 -12.96
CA GLN A 164 2.95 -8.14 -11.68
C GLN A 164 2.08 -8.75 -10.58
N PRO A 165 2.64 -9.60 -9.69
CA PRO A 165 1.95 -10.02 -8.49
C PRO A 165 1.55 -8.80 -7.64
N LEU A 166 0.35 -8.82 -7.06
CA LEU A 166 -0.17 -7.69 -6.28
C LEU A 166 0.73 -7.34 -5.08
N GLU A 167 1.37 -8.34 -4.47
CA GLU A 167 2.32 -8.18 -3.35
C GLU A 167 3.56 -7.36 -3.73
N ASP A 168 3.91 -7.33 -5.02
CA ASP A 168 5.10 -6.67 -5.52
C ASP A 168 4.85 -5.22 -5.94
N VAL A 169 3.59 -4.82 -6.11
CA VAL A 169 3.19 -3.48 -6.60
C VAL A 169 3.78 -2.35 -5.74
N TYR A 170 3.79 -2.51 -4.42
CA TYR A 170 4.23 -1.42 -3.54
C TYR A 170 5.75 -1.23 -3.51
N LEU A 171 6.57 -2.29 -3.47
CA LEU A 171 8.03 -2.14 -3.27
C LEU A 171 8.87 -2.52 -4.48
N LYS A 172 8.34 -3.31 -5.41
CA LYS A 172 9.12 -3.85 -6.54
C LYS A 172 8.64 -3.36 -7.91
N SER A 173 7.51 -2.66 -7.99
CA SER A 173 7.04 -2.09 -9.26
C SER A 173 8.03 -1.10 -9.83
N ASP A 174 8.32 -1.26 -11.12
CA ASP A 174 9.15 -0.39 -11.94
C ASP A 174 8.34 0.31 -13.04
N PHE A 175 7.00 0.25 -12.95
CA PHE A 175 6.12 0.90 -13.91
C PHE A 175 6.21 2.43 -13.77
N THR A 176 6.36 3.11 -14.91
CA THR A 176 6.47 4.57 -14.96
C THR A 176 5.18 5.27 -14.58
N VAL A 177 4.04 4.60 -14.77
CA VAL A 177 2.71 5.07 -14.39
C VAL A 177 1.96 3.90 -13.74
N ASP A 178 1.53 4.10 -12.50
CA ASP A 178 0.70 3.16 -11.74
C ASP A 178 -0.47 3.95 -11.12
N ILE A 179 -1.61 3.30 -10.88
CA ILE A 179 -2.75 3.89 -10.18
C ILE A 179 -2.54 3.98 -8.68
N GLY A 180 -1.60 3.19 -8.15
CA GLY A 180 -1.38 3.07 -6.73
C GLY A 180 -0.28 3.96 -6.15
N ARG A 181 -0.23 4.03 -4.82
CA ARG A 181 0.96 4.55 -4.13
C ARG A 181 2.12 3.57 -4.36
N MET A 182 3.24 4.07 -4.85
CA MET A 182 4.48 3.32 -4.96
C MET A 182 5.41 3.64 -3.78
N GLY A 183 5.98 2.59 -3.20
CA GLY A 183 7.07 2.66 -2.25
C GLY A 183 8.43 2.56 -2.94
N ASN A 184 9.50 2.69 -2.15
CA ASN A 184 10.86 2.56 -2.67
C ASN A 184 11.63 1.54 -1.81
N ARG A 185 11.87 0.35 -2.39
CA ARG A 185 12.60 -0.72 -1.72
C ARG A 185 14.00 -0.31 -1.28
N ASN A 186 14.68 0.54 -2.04
CA ASN A 186 16.03 0.99 -1.68
C ASN A 186 16.00 1.83 -0.40
N TYR A 187 14.97 2.64 -0.19
CA TYR A 187 14.81 3.38 1.07
C TYR A 187 14.54 2.46 2.25
N VAL A 188 13.70 1.43 2.08
CA VAL A 188 13.45 0.44 3.14
C VAL A 188 14.74 -0.28 3.53
N ILE A 189 15.52 -0.74 2.55
CA ILE A 189 16.80 -1.40 2.78
C ILE A 189 17.80 -0.45 3.44
N LEU A 190 17.94 0.77 2.93
CA LEU A 190 18.86 1.78 3.46
C LEU A 190 18.54 2.11 4.93
N PHE A 191 17.27 2.38 5.25
CA PHE A 191 16.86 2.67 6.63
C PHE A 191 17.03 1.45 7.54
N GLY A 192 16.76 0.24 7.05
CA GLY A 192 17.03 -0.99 7.78
C GLY A 192 18.52 -1.16 8.13
N LEU A 193 19.40 -0.93 7.16
CA LEU A 193 20.85 -1.00 7.37
C LEU A 193 21.34 0.07 8.37
N ILE A 194 20.84 1.30 8.26
CA ILE A 194 21.15 2.38 9.20
C ILE A 194 20.68 2.01 10.62
N ALA A 195 19.47 1.47 10.76
CA ALA A 195 18.93 1.04 12.05
C ALA A 195 19.80 -0.05 12.69
N VAL A 196 20.20 -1.07 11.93
CA VAL A 196 21.11 -2.13 12.40
C VAL A 196 22.46 -1.53 12.84
N PHE A 197 23.01 -0.60 12.06
CA PHE A 197 24.28 0.04 12.38
C PHE A 197 24.21 0.85 13.68
N ILE A 198 23.12 1.61 13.89
CA ILE A 198 22.87 2.35 15.14
C ILE A 198 22.77 1.40 16.33
N ILE A 199 22.08 0.25 16.19
CA ILE A 199 21.98 -0.76 17.26
C ILE A 199 23.36 -1.33 17.61
N ILE A 200 24.20 -1.59 16.60
CA ILE A 200 25.57 -2.07 16.82
C ILE A 200 26.40 -1.00 17.57
N LEU A 201 26.35 0.26 17.14
CA LEU A 201 27.06 1.35 17.81
C LEU A 201 26.61 1.52 19.27
N ALA A 202 25.29 1.46 19.52
CA ALA A 202 24.74 1.51 20.86
C ALA A 202 25.21 0.32 21.72
N SER A 203 25.25 -0.89 21.15
CA SER A 203 25.69 -2.10 21.83
C SER A 203 27.18 -2.06 22.20
N ILE A 204 28.03 -1.59 21.27
CA ILE A 204 29.47 -1.40 21.53
C ILE A 204 29.67 -0.34 22.62
N ASN A 205 28.93 0.78 22.55
CA ASN A 205 29.01 1.82 23.57
C ASN A 205 28.62 1.29 24.96
N PHE A 206 27.51 0.55 25.03
CA PHE A 206 27.05 -0.09 26.25
C PHE A 206 28.08 -1.09 26.80
N MET A 207 28.68 -1.92 25.93
CA MET A 207 29.74 -2.86 26.31
C MET A 207 30.97 -2.13 26.87
N ASN A 208 31.40 -1.04 26.23
CA ASN A 208 32.51 -0.22 26.69
C ASN A 208 32.23 0.40 28.06
N LEU A 209 31.03 0.96 28.25
CA LEU A 209 30.63 1.57 29.53
C LEU A 209 30.50 0.52 30.65
N SER A 210 29.93 -0.64 30.34
CA SER A 210 29.81 -1.78 31.26
C SER A 210 31.19 -2.30 31.67
N THR A 211 32.10 -2.44 30.71
CA THR A 211 33.49 -2.87 30.95
C THR A 211 34.25 -1.85 31.80
N ALA A 212 34.14 -0.55 31.52
CA ALA A 212 34.77 0.50 32.33
C ALA A 212 34.27 0.51 33.79
N ARG A 213 32.97 0.24 34.01
CA ARG A 213 32.37 0.15 35.35
C ARG A 213 32.73 -1.14 36.09
N SER A 214 33.11 -2.20 35.38
CA SER A 214 33.46 -3.50 35.98
C SER A 214 34.62 -3.41 36.99
N ALA A 215 35.60 -2.54 36.75
CA ALA A 215 36.76 -2.36 37.63
C ALA A 215 36.36 -1.82 39.02
N ASN A 216 35.40 -0.90 39.08
CA ASN A 216 34.88 -0.36 40.33
C ASN A 216 34.05 -1.40 41.11
N ARG A 217 33.33 -2.27 40.39
CA ARG A 217 32.54 -3.37 40.98
C ARG A 217 33.40 -4.56 41.41
N GLY A 218 34.62 -4.68 40.89
CA GLY A 218 35.56 -5.75 41.28
C GLY A 218 35.85 -5.79 42.78
N LYS A 219 36.01 -4.62 43.42
CA LYS A 219 36.23 -4.52 44.88
C LYS A 219 35.00 -4.99 45.68
N GLU A 220 33.81 -4.60 45.26
CA GLU A 220 32.53 -5.01 45.86
C GLU A 220 32.32 -6.54 45.78
N VAL A 221 32.59 -7.12 44.61
CA VAL A 221 32.52 -8.58 44.39
C VAL A 221 33.53 -9.32 45.25
N GLY A 222 34.75 -8.78 45.39
CA GLY A 222 35.80 -9.34 46.25
C GLY A 222 35.38 -9.42 47.71
N VAL A 223 34.83 -8.34 48.27
CA VAL A 223 34.33 -8.30 49.65
C VAL A 223 33.17 -9.27 49.85
N ARG A 224 32.20 -9.32 48.92
CA ARG A 224 31.05 -10.23 49.02
C ARG A 224 31.43 -11.71 48.95
N LYS A 225 32.44 -12.07 48.14
CA LYS A 225 32.94 -13.46 48.10
C LYS A 225 33.60 -13.88 49.42
N VAL A 226 34.38 -13.00 50.05
CA VAL A 226 35.00 -13.27 51.36
C VAL A 226 33.95 -13.42 52.46
N LEU A 227 32.82 -12.71 52.35
CA LEU A 227 31.65 -12.84 53.23
C LEU A 227 30.76 -14.07 52.91
N GLY A 228 31.20 -14.98 52.04
CA GLY A 228 30.52 -16.25 51.77
C GLY A 228 29.45 -16.22 50.67
N SER A 229 29.39 -15.16 49.86
CA SER A 229 28.38 -15.07 48.79
C SER A 229 28.69 -16.01 47.62
N TYR A 230 27.72 -16.85 47.23
CA TYR A 230 27.83 -17.80 46.12
C TYR A 230 27.89 -17.09 44.75
N ARG A 231 28.68 -17.62 43.80
CA ARG A 231 28.88 -17.05 42.46
C ARG A 231 27.55 -16.84 41.70
N SER A 232 26.59 -17.75 41.86
CA SER A 232 25.26 -17.68 41.24
C SER A 232 24.47 -16.45 41.71
N ASN A 233 24.55 -16.10 43.00
CA ASN A 233 23.83 -14.95 43.57
C ASN A 233 24.35 -13.63 43.00
N LEU A 234 25.68 -13.50 42.85
CA LEU A 234 26.31 -12.32 42.25
C LEU A 234 25.94 -12.17 40.77
N VAL A 235 25.96 -13.27 40.00
CA VAL A 235 25.57 -13.25 38.58
C VAL A 235 24.10 -12.89 38.42
N GLY A 236 23.21 -13.51 39.21
CA GLY A 236 21.77 -13.22 39.17
C GLY A 236 21.46 -11.77 39.52
N GLN A 237 22.12 -11.21 40.54
CA GLN A 237 21.96 -9.81 40.92
C GLN A 237 22.35 -8.86 39.78
N PHE A 238 23.54 -9.04 39.17
CA PHE A 238 23.99 -8.15 38.10
C PHE A 238 23.16 -8.29 36.82
N LEU A 239 22.73 -9.50 36.49
CA LEU A 239 21.86 -9.74 35.35
C LEU A 239 20.50 -9.07 35.55
N THR A 240 19.93 -9.20 36.76
CA THR A 240 18.66 -8.55 37.12
C THR A 240 18.78 -7.02 37.07
N GLU A 241 19.84 -6.46 37.64
CA GLU A 241 20.10 -5.01 37.58
C GLU A 241 20.21 -4.51 36.13
N SER A 242 20.95 -5.25 35.28
CA SER A 242 21.12 -4.91 33.87
C SER A 242 19.80 -5.00 33.09
N ILE A 243 19.00 -6.05 33.32
CA ILE A 243 17.69 -6.19 32.69
C ILE A 243 16.74 -5.08 33.13
N LEU A 244 16.68 -4.76 34.42
CA LEU A 244 15.85 -3.67 34.95
C LEU A 244 16.22 -2.32 34.34
N LEU A 245 17.53 -2.01 34.24
CA LEU A 245 18.01 -0.79 33.61
C LEU A 245 17.69 -0.75 32.10
N SER A 246 17.82 -1.87 31.40
CA SER A 246 17.49 -1.97 29.98
C SER A 246 15.99 -1.79 29.72
N VAL A 247 15.14 -2.44 30.52
CA VAL A 247 13.67 -2.28 30.45
C VAL A 247 13.29 -0.83 30.76
N PHE A 248 13.87 -0.23 31.80
CA PHE A 248 13.62 1.18 32.11
C PHE A 248 14.05 2.10 30.96
N SER A 249 15.23 1.88 30.39
CA SER A 249 15.73 2.65 29.24
C SER A 249 14.85 2.49 28.00
N PHE A 250 14.35 1.28 27.76
CA PHE A 250 13.40 1.00 26.68
C PHE A 250 12.08 1.76 26.88
N LEU A 251 11.52 1.77 28.10
CA LEU A 251 10.30 2.50 28.42
C LEU A 251 10.48 4.01 28.23
N VAL A 252 11.61 4.56 28.69
CA VAL A 252 11.96 5.98 28.46
C VAL A 252 12.10 6.26 26.96
N GLY A 253 12.76 5.38 26.20
CA GLY A 253 12.89 5.50 24.75
C GLY A 253 11.54 5.47 24.03
N LEU A 254 10.65 4.56 24.41
CA LEU A 254 9.30 4.46 23.87
C LEU A 254 8.44 5.69 24.23
N PHE A 255 8.62 6.24 25.42
CA PHE A 255 7.96 7.49 25.82
C PHE A 255 8.43 8.66 24.95
N LEU A 256 9.74 8.80 24.73
CA LEU A 256 10.31 9.85 23.86
C LEU A 256 9.85 9.67 22.40
N VAL A 257 9.91 8.43 21.90
CA VAL A 257 9.01 7.82 20.92
C VAL A 257 7.74 8.62 20.57
N VAL A 258 6.74 8.33 21.40
CA VAL A 258 5.38 8.85 21.33
C VAL A 258 5.33 10.36 21.48
N LEU A 259 6.19 10.94 22.32
CA LEU A 259 6.23 12.39 22.56
C LEU A 259 6.71 13.18 21.34
N LEU A 260 7.69 12.66 20.60
CA LEU A 260 8.32 13.33 19.46
C LEU A 260 7.63 13.04 18.12
N LEU A 261 6.89 11.93 18.02
CA LEU A 261 6.24 11.50 16.78
C LEU A 261 5.29 12.56 16.17
N PRO A 262 4.44 13.30 16.93
CA PRO A 262 3.59 14.34 16.36
C PRO A 262 4.38 15.48 15.71
N TYR A 263 5.45 15.93 16.37
CA TYR A 263 6.33 16.98 15.84
C TYR A 263 7.07 16.50 14.58
N PHE A 264 7.49 15.23 14.57
CA PHE A 264 8.10 14.63 13.39
C PHE A 264 7.12 14.54 12.22
N ASN A 265 5.87 14.17 12.48
CA ASN A 265 4.80 14.12 11.49
C ASN A 265 4.49 15.50 10.89
N GLU A 266 4.43 16.54 11.73
CA GLU A 266 4.24 17.92 11.27
C GLU A 266 5.41 18.39 10.40
N LEU A 267 6.66 18.16 10.84
CA LEU A 267 7.85 18.56 10.11
C LEU A 267 7.99 17.86 8.76
N THR A 268 7.59 16.59 8.68
CA THR A 268 7.74 15.77 7.46
C THR A 268 6.49 15.74 6.58
N GLY A 269 5.38 16.31 7.04
CA GLY A 269 4.08 16.20 6.38
C GLY A 269 3.61 14.75 6.24
N LYS A 270 3.99 13.87 7.18
CA LYS A 270 3.64 12.45 7.20
C LYS A 270 2.65 12.15 8.34
N GLN A 271 2.00 11.01 8.24
CA GLN A 271 1.08 10.49 9.26
C GLN A 271 1.60 9.13 9.72
N LEU A 272 2.73 9.14 10.42
CA LEU A 272 3.28 7.93 11.03
C LEU A 272 2.54 7.66 12.35
N VAL A 273 2.06 6.44 12.51
CA VAL A 273 1.42 5.95 13.72
C VAL A 273 2.20 4.73 14.20
N LEU A 274 2.37 4.59 15.52
CA LEU A 274 2.92 3.36 16.10
C LEU A 274 1.86 2.26 16.04
N PRO A 275 2.05 1.17 15.29
CA PRO A 275 1.05 0.13 15.11
C PRO A 275 1.06 -0.83 16.32
N LEU A 276 0.73 -0.33 17.51
CA LEU A 276 0.72 -1.11 18.75
C LEU A 276 -0.40 -2.17 18.78
N SER A 277 -1.49 -1.93 18.04
CA SER A 277 -2.68 -2.80 18.01
C SER A 277 -2.81 -3.67 16.76
N ASN A 278 -2.04 -3.39 15.70
CA ASN A 278 -2.00 -4.17 14.46
C ASN A 278 -0.53 -4.25 14.00
N PRO A 279 0.30 -5.07 14.65
CA PRO A 279 1.63 -5.35 14.13
C PRO A 279 1.46 -5.99 12.75
N VAL A 280 2.07 -5.36 11.75
CA VAL A 280 2.11 -5.86 10.36
C VAL A 280 2.90 -7.17 10.32
#